data_AF-A0A3D5EKE8-F1
#
_entry.id   AF-A0A3D5EKE8-F1
#
_cell.length_a   1.000
_cell.length_b   1.000
_cell.length_c   1.000
_cell.angle_alpha   90.00
_cell.angle_beta   90.00
_cell.angle_gamma   90.00
#
_symmetry.space_group_name_H-M   'P 1'
#
loop_
_entity.id
_entity.type
_entity.pdbx_description
1 polymer ?
#
loop_
_entity_poly.entity_id
_entity_poly.type
_entity_poly.pdbx_seq_one_letter_code
_entity_poly.pdbx_strand_id
1 'polypeptide(L)'
;MDKLSSNVKTQSRRRFVKKAAVGASLVALPVRSVWANGITNSIVASGHGSDWANGASINLQSPRYWFNNLSSSELMISFNSTFGGNPVDRTGALMSSDRTFAEILAPYTTLSQKGVKYRDLSNEQKDLLGKKQYNARLVAMYFNAYFGQDGSNMHNVVYPVANGRPFQSPEMFATHLYSITISDPFLSGKQIGQLINEDEAYSLI
;
A
#
# COMPACT_ATOMS: atom_id res chain seq x y z
N MET A 1 58.80 -28.85 -1.97
CA MET A 1 58.21 -29.15 -0.66
C MET A 1 58.22 -27.89 0.18
N ASP A 2 57.02 -27.34 0.29
CA ASP A 2 56.39 -26.64 1.42
C ASP A 2 56.99 -25.33 2.00
N LYS A 3 56.27 -24.24 1.69
CA LYS A 3 56.20 -23.00 2.47
C LYS A 3 55.14 -23.17 3.56
N LEU A 4 55.48 -22.83 4.80
CA LEU A 4 54.53 -22.32 5.78
C LEU A 4 55.21 -21.23 6.61
N SER A 5 54.70 -20.00 6.50
CA SER A 5 54.95 -18.93 7.47
C SER A 5 53.67 -18.13 7.62
N SER A 6 53.09 -18.27 8.80
CA SER A 6 51.92 -17.55 9.30
C SER A 6 52.24 -16.08 9.60
N ASN A 7 51.33 -15.15 9.32
CA ASN A 7 51.07 -14.06 10.25
C ASN A 7 49.68 -13.42 10.08
N VAL A 8 49.21 -12.86 11.19
CA VAL A 8 47.82 -12.71 11.63
C VAL A 8 47.28 -11.27 11.42
N LYS A 9 45.97 -11.19 11.13
CA LYS A 9 45.00 -10.07 11.30
C LYS A 9 45.32 -8.71 10.69
N THR A 10 44.45 -8.28 9.76
CA THR A 10 43.70 -7.01 9.90
C THR A 10 42.41 -7.09 9.09
N GLN A 11 41.29 -7.07 9.81
CA GLN A 11 39.95 -6.84 9.29
C GLN A 11 39.90 -5.42 8.70
N SER A 12 39.96 -5.29 7.38
CA SER A 12 39.83 -4.00 6.67
C SER A 12 38.50 -3.96 5.90
N ARG A 13 37.71 -2.95 6.25
CA ARG A 13 36.33 -2.69 5.82
C ARG A 13 36.26 -2.42 4.30
N ARG A 14 35.16 -2.86 3.68
CA ARG A 14 34.75 -2.63 2.27
C ARG A 14 35.44 -1.42 1.62
N ARG A 15 36.34 -1.68 0.67
CA ARG A 15 36.75 -0.67 -0.31
C ARG A 15 35.77 -0.72 -1.48
N PHE A 16 34.91 0.29 -1.56
CA PHE A 16 34.10 0.55 -2.76
C PHE A 16 35.04 0.94 -3.90
N VAL A 17 35.29 0.01 -4.81
CA VAL A 17 35.87 0.34 -6.11
C VAL A 17 34.72 0.79 -7.01
N LYS A 18 34.57 2.11 -7.15
CA LYS A 18 33.75 2.74 -8.19
C LYS A 18 34.58 2.77 -9.49
N LYS A 19 34.12 2.08 -10.54
CA LYS A 19 34.09 2.51 -11.97
C LYS A 19 34.13 1.31 -12.94
N ALA A 20 33.05 1.17 -13.72
CA ALA A 20 32.99 0.76 -15.13
C ALA A 20 31.53 1.04 -15.57
N ALA A 21 31.22 2.13 -16.29
CA ALA A 21 31.39 2.37 -17.73
C ALA A 21 30.46 1.50 -18.62
N VAL A 22 29.29 2.09 -18.93
CA VAL A 22 28.59 2.10 -20.22
C VAL A 22 28.52 0.78 -21.01
N GLY A 23 27.48 0.02 -20.73
CA GLY A 23 26.72 -0.74 -21.72
C GLY A 23 25.26 -0.59 -21.30
N ALA A 24 24.41 0.02 -22.13
CA ALA A 24 23.01 0.25 -21.80
C ALA A 24 22.25 -1.09 -21.82
N SER A 25 22.47 -1.91 -20.80
CA SER A 25 21.46 -2.83 -20.34
C SER A 25 20.29 -1.97 -19.88
N LEU A 26 19.19 -1.97 -20.64
CA LEU A 26 17.87 -1.70 -20.09
C LEU A 26 17.56 -2.86 -19.14
N VAL A 27 18.27 -2.93 -18.01
CA VAL A 27 17.75 -3.64 -16.85
C VAL A 27 16.56 -2.80 -16.46
N ALA A 28 15.35 -3.31 -16.74
CA ALA A 28 14.13 -2.77 -16.20
C ALA A 28 14.40 -2.48 -14.74
N LEU A 29 14.41 -1.19 -14.35
CA LEU A 29 14.52 -0.78 -12.97
C LEU A 29 13.44 -1.57 -12.22
N PRO A 30 13.76 -2.54 -11.35
CA PRO A 30 12.73 -3.15 -10.55
C PRO A 30 12.30 -2.05 -9.58
N VAL A 31 11.10 -1.52 -9.85
CA VAL A 31 10.19 -0.86 -8.92
C VAL A 31 10.84 0.29 -8.13
N ARG A 32 10.63 1.52 -8.62
CA ARG A 32 11.00 2.79 -7.96
C ARG A 32 11.13 2.64 -6.43
N SER A 33 12.39 2.53 -5.99
CA SER A 33 12.81 2.48 -4.59
C SER A 33 11.85 1.66 -3.73
N VAL A 34 11.98 0.34 -3.81
CA VAL A 34 11.53 -0.62 -2.80
C VAL A 34 11.67 0.03 -1.39
N TRP A 35 10.58 0.67 -0.91
CA TRP A 35 10.30 1.05 0.48
C TRP A 35 10.92 2.33 1.08
N ALA A 36 10.44 3.52 0.70
CA ALA A 36 10.87 4.78 1.33
C ALA A 36 9.70 5.62 1.85
N ASN A 37 8.98 5.16 2.88
CA ASN A 37 7.99 5.95 3.65
C ASN A 37 7.51 5.20 4.92
N GLY A 38 7.18 5.88 6.01
CA GLY A 38 6.95 5.31 7.36
C GLY A 38 6.03 4.07 7.46
N ILE A 39 4.95 3.99 6.69
CA ILE A 39 4.10 2.77 6.60
C ILE A 39 4.87 1.60 6.00
N THR A 40 5.62 1.86 4.93
CA THR A 40 6.45 0.86 4.28
C THR A 40 7.59 0.42 5.21
N ASN A 41 8.34 1.29 5.87
CA ASN A 41 9.41 0.84 6.77
C ASN A 41 8.92 -0.17 7.85
N SER A 42 7.69 0.00 8.34
CA SER A 42 7.06 -0.91 9.31
C SER A 42 6.71 -2.28 8.70
N ILE A 43 6.27 -2.31 7.45
CA ILE A 43 5.91 -3.53 6.71
C ILE A 43 7.21 -4.29 6.25
N VAL A 44 8.36 -3.61 6.05
CA VAL A 44 9.64 -4.26 5.61
C VAL A 44 10.44 -4.73 6.79
N ALA A 45 10.41 -3.96 7.89
CA ALA A 45 11.07 -4.35 9.12
C ALA A 45 10.44 -5.60 9.74
N SER A 46 9.15 -5.86 9.50
CA SER A 46 8.45 -7.07 9.95
C SER A 46 8.72 -8.31 9.08
N GLY A 47 9.37 -8.17 7.92
CA GLY A 47 9.68 -9.29 7.02
C GLY A 47 10.96 -9.09 6.21
N HIS A 48 12.08 -9.58 6.76
CA HIS A 48 13.40 -9.76 6.14
C HIS A 48 13.45 -9.61 4.59
N GLY A 49 13.86 -8.41 4.13
CA GLY A 49 13.72 -7.95 2.74
C GLY A 49 14.80 -8.43 1.77
N SER A 50 14.86 -9.73 1.45
CA SER A 50 15.83 -10.24 0.46
C SER A 50 15.31 -10.35 -0.98
N ASP A 51 14.02 -10.58 -1.22
CA ASP A 51 13.40 -10.48 -2.57
C ASP A 51 11.88 -10.60 -2.41
N TRP A 52 11.24 -9.48 -2.06
CA TRP A 52 9.88 -9.52 -1.53
C TRP A 52 8.81 -9.51 -2.64
N ALA A 53 9.18 -9.11 -3.86
CA ALA A 53 8.31 -9.15 -5.03
C ALA A 53 8.77 -10.12 -6.12
N ASN A 54 9.77 -10.97 -5.84
CA ASN A 54 10.35 -11.91 -6.80
C ASN A 54 10.72 -11.23 -8.13
N GLY A 55 11.24 -9.99 -8.06
CA GLY A 55 11.53 -9.14 -9.21
C GLY A 55 10.33 -8.61 -10.03
N ALA A 56 9.08 -8.92 -9.68
CA ALA A 56 7.89 -8.45 -10.40
C ALA A 56 7.55 -6.99 -10.09
N SER A 57 7.01 -6.27 -11.09
CA SER A 57 6.49 -4.92 -10.87
C SER A 57 5.21 -4.98 -10.06
N ILE A 58 5.14 -4.21 -8.97
CA ILE A 58 3.90 -4.04 -8.20
C ILE A 58 2.84 -3.43 -9.12
N ASN A 59 1.63 -3.96 -9.03
CA ASN A 59 0.46 -3.39 -9.69
C ASN A 59 -0.72 -3.38 -8.71
N LEU A 60 -1.18 -2.18 -8.36
CA LEU A 60 -2.27 -1.97 -7.41
C LEU A 60 -3.43 -1.27 -8.10
N GLN A 61 -4.63 -1.68 -7.75
CA GLN A 61 -5.87 -1.11 -8.23
C GLN A 61 -6.40 -0.01 -7.30
N SER A 62 -7.09 0.96 -7.89
CA SER A 62 -7.61 2.14 -7.21
C SER A 62 -8.91 1.88 -6.45
N PRO A 63 -9.30 2.76 -5.49
CA PRO A 63 -10.60 2.65 -4.82
C PRO A 63 -11.79 2.62 -5.78
N ARG A 64 -11.71 3.38 -6.90
CA ARG A 64 -12.73 3.36 -7.96
C ARG A 64 -12.81 2.00 -8.64
N TYR A 65 -11.67 1.40 -8.97
CA TYR A 65 -11.64 0.09 -9.59
C TYR A 65 -12.37 -0.92 -8.71
N TRP A 66 -12.04 -0.96 -7.41
CA TRP A 66 -12.67 -1.88 -6.48
C TRP A 66 -14.17 -1.66 -6.36
N PHE A 67 -14.64 -0.40 -6.24
CA PHE A 67 -16.08 -0.14 -6.21
C PHE A 67 -16.85 -0.74 -7.40
N ASN A 68 -16.24 -0.76 -8.59
CA ASN A 68 -16.89 -1.25 -9.81
C ASN A 68 -16.71 -2.75 -10.07
N ASN A 69 -15.75 -3.41 -9.42
CA ASN A 69 -15.37 -4.80 -9.72
C ASN A 69 -15.62 -5.76 -8.54
N LEU A 70 -15.98 -5.24 -7.36
CA LEU A 70 -16.38 -6.06 -6.23
C LEU A 70 -17.83 -6.52 -6.36
N SER A 71 -18.10 -7.73 -5.88
CA SER A 71 -19.46 -8.25 -5.72
C SER A 71 -20.24 -7.47 -4.64
N SER A 72 -21.57 -7.56 -4.69
CA SER A 72 -22.42 -6.95 -3.65
C SER A 72 -22.09 -7.48 -2.25
N SER A 73 -21.73 -8.76 -2.10
CA SER A 73 -21.32 -9.32 -0.81
C SER A 73 -20.05 -8.67 -0.28
N GLU A 74 -19.06 -8.42 -1.13
CA GLU A 74 -17.80 -7.78 -0.73
C GLU A 74 -17.99 -6.31 -0.37
N LEU A 75 -18.85 -5.61 -1.11
CA LEU A 75 -19.20 -4.22 -0.82
C LEU A 75 -19.99 -4.05 0.49
N MET A 76 -20.71 -5.08 0.92
CA MET A 76 -21.46 -5.08 2.18
C MET A 76 -20.63 -5.45 3.41
N ILE A 77 -19.34 -5.79 3.23
CA ILE A 77 -18.42 -6.01 4.35
C ILE A 77 -18.28 -4.70 5.14
N SER A 78 -18.35 -4.82 6.46
CA SER A 78 -18.21 -3.70 7.38
C SER A 78 -16.74 -3.36 7.61
N PHE A 79 -16.41 -2.07 7.71
CA PHE A 79 -15.05 -1.62 7.87
C PHE A 79 -14.45 -2.13 9.18
N ASN A 80 -15.20 -2.08 10.28
CA ASN A 80 -14.74 -2.59 11.56
C ASN A 80 -14.42 -4.09 11.50
N SER A 81 -15.24 -4.91 10.82
CA SER A 81 -14.96 -6.35 10.70
C SER A 81 -13.63 -6.69 10.03
N THR A 82 -13.11 -5.81 9.16
CA THR A 82 -11.84 -6.02 8.44
C THR A 82 -10.65 -5.34 9.12
N PHE A 83 -10.87 -4.14 9.68
CA PHE A 83 -9.79 -3.30 10.21
C PHE A 83 -9.69 -3.32 11.74
N GLY A 84 -10.67 -3.89 12.44
CA GLY A 84 -10.72 -3.97 13.91
C GLY A 84 -11.11 -2.67 14.61
N GLY A 85 -11.60 -1.68 13.87
CA GLY A 85 -12.05 -0.39 14.41
C GLY A 85 -12.85 0.42 13.39
N ASN A 86 -13.52 1.48 13.86
CA ASN A 86 -14.36 2.32 13.01
C ASN A 86 -13.52 3.18 12.03
N PRO A 87 -14.10 3.63 10.90
CA PRO A 87 -13.42 4.56 10.00
C PRO A 87 -13.06 5.88 10.69
N VAL A 88 -12.13 6.64 10.10
CA VAL A 88 -11.68 7.93 10.64
C VAL A 88 -12.30 9.08 9.84
N ASP A 89 -12.97 10.03 10.47
CA ASP A 89 -13.54 11.21 9.81
C ASP A 89 -12.46 12.18 9.32
N ARG A 90 -12.80 13.16 8.47
CA ARG A 90 -11.82 14.06 7.83
C ARG A 90 -10.96 14.89 8.80
N THR A 91 -11.35 14.99 10.06
CA THR A 91 -10.58 15.68 11.11
C THR A 91 -9.48 14.81 11.69
N GLY A 92 -9.54 13.49 11.47
CA GLY A 92 -8.65 12.50 12.06
C GLY A 92 -9.25 11.80 13.28
N ALA A 93 -10.51 12.06 13.62
CA ALA A 93 -11.20 11.41 14.73
C ALA A 93 -11.91 10.12 14.28
N LEU A 94 -12.07 9.15 15.18
CA LEU A 94 -12.86 7.96 14.88
C LEU A 94 -14.33 8.32 14.69
N MET A 95 -14.96 7.78 13.65
CA MET A 95 -16.40 7.90 13.45
C MET A 95 -17.17 7.16 14.55
N SER A 96 -18.30 7.73 14.97
CA SER A 96 -19.15 7.17 16.03
C SER A 96 -19.85 5.86 15.63
N SER A 97 -19.91 5.57 14.34
CA SER A 97 -20.58 4.40 13.77
C SER A 97 -19.73 3.80 12.65
N ASP A 98 -19.83 2.48 12.51
CA ASP A 98 -19.16 1.74 11.45
C ASP A 98 -19.78 2.03 10.08
N ARG A 99 -19.07 1.67 9.01
CA ARG A 99 -19.51 1.84 7.63
C ARG A 99 -19.14 0.62 6.79
N THR A 100 -19.95 0.35 5.79
CA THR A 100 -19.66 -0.65 4.77
C THR A 100 -18.63 -0.13 3.77
N PHE A 101 -17.99 -1.05 3.04
CA PHE A 101 -17.11 -0.67 1.93
C PHE A 101 -17.86 0.06 0.81
N ALA A 102 -19.13 -0.29 0.56
CA ALA A 102 -19.99 0.45 -0.35
C ALA A 102 -20.06 1.94 0.00
N GLU A 103 -20.35 2.25 1.27
CA GLU A 103 -20.47 3.64 1.75
C GLU A 103 -19.14 4.39 1.68
N ILE A 104 -18.02 3.74 2.02
CA ILE A 104 -16.69 4.37 2.03
C ILE A 104 -16.19 4.64 0.62
N LEU A 105 -16.42 3.72 -0.33
CA LEU A 105 -15.90 3.82 -1.69
C LEU A 105 -16.81 4.64 -2.62
N ALA A 106 -18.12 4.70 -2.36
CA ALA A 106 -19.06 5.41 -3.22
C ALA A 106 -18.68 6.88 -3.51
N PRO A 107 -18.27 7.71 -2.53
CA PRO A 107 -17.86 9.09 -2.79
C PRO A 107 -16.63 9.20 -3.72
N TYR A 108 -15.81 8.16 -3.80
CA TYR A 108 -14.65 8.12 -4.68
C TYR A 108 -15.06 8.11 -6.15
N THR A 109 -16.19 7.49 -6.47
CA THR A 109 -16.74 7.50 -7.85
C THR A 109 -17.06 8.91 -8.31
N THR A 110 -17.53 9.77 -7.40
CA THR A 110 -17.79 11.18 -7.67
C THR A 110 -16.50 11.96 -7.88
N LEU A 111 -15.46 11.69 -7.09
CA LEU A 111 -14.15 12.33 -7.26
C LEU A 111 -13.46 12.00 -8.58
N SER A 112 -13.70 10.81 -9.12
CA SER A 112 -13.15 10.41 -10.40
C SER A 112 -13.93 10.98 -11.60
N GLN A 113 -14.97 11.78 -11.37
CA GLN A 113 -15.64 12.52 -12.44
C GLN A 113 -14.84 13.77 -12.81
N LYS A 114 -14.71 14.02 -14.11
CA LYS A 114 -13.92 15.14 -14.63
C LYS A 114 -14.40 16.47 -14.04
N GLY A 115 -13.49 17.18 -13.39
CA GLY A 115 -13.74 18.52 -12.84
C GLY A 115 -14.27 18.54 -11.41
N VAL A 116 -14.64 17.39 -10.83
CA VAL A 116 -15.01 17.30 -9.42
C VAL A 116 -13.74 17.27 -8.56
N LYS A 117 -13.67 18.16 -7.58
CA LYS A 117 -12.59 18.19 -6.60
C LYS A 117 -13.11 17.74 -5.24
N TYR A 118 -12.19 17.33 -4.36
CA TYR A 118 -12.53 16.96 -2.98
C TYR A 118 -13.34 18.05 -2.25
N ARG A 119 -13.07 19.32 -2.54
CA ARG A 119 -13.80 20.46 -1.95
C ARG A 119 -15.28 20.52 -2.35
N ASP A 120 -15.64 19.90 -3.48
CA ASP A 120 -16.99 19.95 -4.06
C ASP A 120 -17.91 18.85 -3.48
N LEU A 121 -17.34 17.89 -2.74
CA LEU A 121 -18.12 16.86 -2.03
C LEU A 121 -18.91 17.43 -0.85
N SER A 122 -20.00 16.77 -0.48
CA SER A 122 -20.71 17.04 0.77
C SER A 122 -19.82 16.75 1.99
N ASN A 123 -20.19 17.30 3.16
CA ASN A 123 -19.44 17.05 4.39
C ASN A 123 -19.42 15.56 4.75
N GLU A 124 -20.56 14.89 4.63
CA GLU A 124 -20.68 13.46 4.92
C GLU A 124 -19.80 12.60 3.99
N GLN A 125 -19.77 12.91 2.70
CA GLN A 125 -18.86 12.26 1.74
C GLN A 125 -17.38 12.51 2.08
N LYS A 126 -17.03 13.73 2.51
CA LYS A 126 -15.67 14.06 2.94
C LYS A 126 -15.27 13.29 4.19
N ASP A 127 -16.20 13.11 5.13
CA ASP A 127 -16.00 12.36 6.36
C ASP A 127 -15.82 10.86 6.07
N LEU A 128 -16.66 10.29 5.20
CA LEU A 128 -16.55 8.90 4.75
C LEU A 128 -15.21 8.59 4.09
N LEU A 129 -14.75 9.43 3.17
CA LEU A 129 -13.44 9.27 2.53
C LEU A 129 -12.29 9.48 3.51
N GLY A 130 -12.48 10.41 4.45
CA GLY A 130 -11.40 11.00 5.21
C GLY A 130 -10.58 12.01 4.40
N LYS A 131 -9.77 12.80 5.09
CA LYS A 131 -8.91 13.80 4.45
C LYS A 131 -7.70 13.11 3.81
N LYS A 132 -7.43 13.40 2.53
CA LYS A 132 -6.53 12.58 1.69
C LYS A 132 -7.06 11.15 1.47
N GLN A 133 -8.36 10.93 1.63
CA GLN A 133 -9.05 9.70 1.22
C GLN A 133 -8.52 8.43 1.89
N TYR A 134 -7.94 8.51 3.09
CA TYR A 134 -7.29 7.35 3.71
C TYR A 134 -8.27 6.19 3.96
N ASN A 135 -9.55 6.40 4.24
CA ASN A 135 -10.49 5.28 4.45
C ASN A 135 -10.68 4.50 3.15
N ALA A 136 -10.94 5.20 2.03
CA ALA A 136 -11.08 4.57 0.73
C ALA A 136 -9.78 3.88 0.28
N ARG A 137 -8.62 4.48 0.58
CA ARG A 137 -7.30 3.92 0.28
C ARG A 137 -6.98 2.70 1.15
N LEU A 138 -7.37 2.68 2.42
CA LEU A 138 -7.28 1.50 3.30
C LEU A 138 -8.05 0.32 2.70
N VAL A 139 -9.31 0.56 2.32
CA VAL A 139 -10.16 -0.46 1.68
C VAL A 139 -9.51 -0.96 0.39
N ALA A 140 -8.98 -0.07 -0.45
CA ALA A 140 -8.29 -0.47 -1.67
C ALA A 140 -7.04 -1.31 -1.40
N MET A 141 -6.23 -0.97 -0.39
CA MET A 141 -5.04 -1.77 -0.03
C MET A 141 -5.42 -3.16 0.47
N TYR A 142 -6.50 -3.27 1.26
CA TYR A 142 -7.02 -4.57 1.69
C TYR A 142 -7.37 -5.46 0.49
N PHE A 143 -8.15 -4.96 -0.47
CA PHE A 143 -8.51 -5.76 -1.64
C PHE A 143 -7.33 -6.05 -2.57
N ASN A 144 -6.38 -5.13 -2.69
CA ASN A 144 -5.12 -5.42 -3.37
C ASN A 144 -4.36 -6.58 -2.71
N ALA A 145 -4.36 -6.67 -1.37
CA ALA A 145 -3.74 -7.81 -0.68
C ALA A 145 -4.56 -9.09 -0.86
N TYR A 146 -5.89 -8.98 -0.73
CA TYR A 146 -6.82 -10.10 -0.83
C TYR A 146 -6.83 -10.76 -2.21
N PHE A 147 -6.81 -9.98 -3.29
CA PHE A 147 -6.77 -10.51 -4.66
C PHE A 147 -5.34 -10.69 -5.19
N GLY A 148 -4.34 -10.05 -4.58
CA GLY A 148 -2.92 -10.23 -4.95
C GLY A 148 -2.35 -11.60 -4.58
N GLN A 149 -2.99 -12.32 -3.65
CA GLN A 149 -2.68 -13.72 -3.35
C GLN A 149 -3.38 -14.72 -4.29
N ASP A 150 -4.36 -14.28 -5.09
CA ASP A 150 -5.10 -15.16 -5.98
C ASP A 150 -4.27 -15.54 -7.21
N GLY A 151 -4.01 -16.84 -7.39
CA GLY A 151 -3.28 -17.38 -8.53
C GLY A 151 -3.99 -17.19 -9.88
N SER A 152 -5.31 -16.90 -9.88
CA SER A 152 -6.07 -16.56 -11.09
C SER A 152 -5.69 -15.17 -11.65
N ASN A 153 -5.27 -14.27 -10.76
CA ASN A 153 -4.95 -12.86 -11.02
C ASN A 153 -5.97 -12.13 -11.92
N MET A 154 -7.27 -12.40 -11.76
CA MET A 154 -8.34 -11.81 -12.58
C MET A 154 -8.38 -10.28 -12.53
N HIS A 155 -7.89 -9.68 -11.45
CA HIS A 155 -7.83 -8.22 -11.27
C HIS A 155 -6.49 -7.61 -11.67
N ASN A 156 -5.57 -8.42 -12.23
CA ASN A 156 -4.21 -8.01 -12.59
C ASN A 156 -3.47 -7.30 -11.42
N VAL A 157 -3.67 -7.78 -10.20
CA VAL A 157 -3.03 -7.26 -9.01
C VAL A 157 -1.71 -8.01 -8.79
N VAL A 158 -0.63 -7.25 -8.66
CA VAL A 158 0.66 -7.80 -8.23
C VAL A 158 1.02 -7.12 -6.92
N TYR A 159 0.60 -7.74 -5.82
CA TYR A 159 0.87 -7.25 -4.48
C TYR A 159 1.22 -8.40 -3.53
N PRO A 160 2.50 -8.67 -3.29
CA PRO A 160 2.93 -9.83 -2.51
C PRO A 160 2.79 -9.60 -0.99
N VAL A 161 1.86 -8.74 -0.56
CA VAL A 161 1.48 -8.57 0.85
C VAL A 161 0.48 -9.65 1.19
N ALA A 162 0.58 -10.18 2.40
CA ALA A 162 -0.44 -11.06 2.98
C ALA A 162 -0.58 -12.45 2.32
N ASN A 163 0.43 -12.86 1.53
CA ASN A 163 0.56 -14.24 1.04
C ASN A 163 1.49 -15.06 1.95
N GLY A 164 1.23 -15.03 3.27
CA GLY A 164 2.12 -15.59 4.29
C GLY A 164 3.31 -14.71 4.68
N ARG A 165 3.54 -13.59 3.97
CA ARG A 165 4.60 -12.60 4.27
C ARG A 165 4.18 -11.16 3.92
N PRO A 166 4.67 -10.15 4.66
CA PRO A 166 5.07 -10.28 6.06
C PRO A 166 3.87 -10.62 6.97
N PHE A 167 2.65 -10.47 6.45
CA PHE A 167 1.41 -10.85 7.12
C PHE A 167 0.95 -12.22 6.66
N GLN A 168 0.33 -12.97 7.56
CA GLN A 168 -0.24 -14.28 7.25
C GLN A 168 -1.50 -14.19 6.38
N SER A 169 -2.27 -13.11 6.52
CA SER A 169 -3.53 -12.91 5.81
C SER A 169 -3.81 -11.43 5.50
N PRO A 170 -4.72 -11.14 4.57
CA PRO A 170 -5.11 -9.77 4.22
C PRO A 170 -5.70 -8.99 5.41
N GLU A 171 -6.40 -9.67 6.32
CA GLU A 171 -7.00 -9.08 7.52
C GLU A 171 -5.94 -8.66 8.55
N MET A 172 -4.88 -9.48 8.72
CA MET A 172 -3.75 -9.12 9.56
C MET A 172 -3.00 -7.91 9.01
N PHE A 173 -2.84 -7.84 7.68
CA PHE A 173 -2.32 -6.66 7.02
C PHE A 173 -3.23 -5.44 7.22
N ALA A 174 -4.54 -5.60 7.02
CA ALA A 174 -5.52 -4.52 7.18
C ALA A 174 -5.49 -3.95 8.60
N THR A 175 -5.52 -4.81 9.62
CA THR A 175 -5.44 -4.41 11.04
C THR A 175 -4.15 -3.64 11.34
N HIS A 176 -3.01 -4.11 10.83
CA HIS A 176 -1.73 -3.40 10.98
C HIS A 176 -1.75 -2.04 10.27
N LEU A 177 -2.21 -2.00 9.02
CA LEU A 177 -2.29 -0.77 8.24
C LEU A 177 -3.24 0.26 8.89
N TYR A 178 -4.34 -0.19 9.47
CA TYR A 178 -5.26 0.64 10.23
C TYR A 178 -4.59 1.20 11.49
N SER A 179 -3.87 0.38 12.25
CA SER A 179 -3.15 0.84 13.46
C SER A 179 -2.13 1.95 13.17
N ILE A 180 -1.46 1.88 12.02
CA ILE A 180 -0.55 2.95 11.57
C ILE A 180 -1.36 4.17 11.13
N THR A 181 -2.46 3.96 10.41
CA THR A 181 -3.31 5.05 9.92
C THR A 181 -3.92 5.87 11.03
N ILE A 182 -4.44 5.26 12.09
CA ILE A 182 -5.02 6.00 13.22
C ILE A 182 -3.97 6.83 13.98
N SER A 183 -2.69 6.47 13.90
CA SER A 183 -1.60 7.23 14.54
C SER A 183 -1.23 8.51 13.78
N ASP A 184 -1.34 8.49 12.44
CA ASP A 184 -1.17 9.66 11.57
C ASP A 184 -1.99 9.49 10.27
N PRO A 185 -3.30 9.81 10.29
CA PRO A 185 -4.18 9.54 9.16
C PRO A 185 -3.78 10.30 7.90
N PHE A 186 -3.25 11.52 8.06
CA PHE A 186 -2.89 12.38 6.93
C PHE A 186 -1.64 11.87 6.21
N LEU A 187 -0.60 11.53 6.97
CA LEU A 187 0.62 10.95 6.40
C LEU A 187 0.33 9.59 5.78
N SER A 188 -0.44 8.75 6.47
CA SER A 188 -0.86 7.44 5.97
C SER A 188 -1.58 7.56 4.63
N GLY A 189 -2.65 8.36 4.57
CA GLY A 189 -3.42 8.57 3.35
C GLY A 189 -2.54 9.04 2.19
N LYS A 190 -1.63 9.98 2.45
CA LYS A 190 -0.67 10.47 1.45
C LYS A 190 0.23 9.34 0.93
N GLN A 191 0.84 8.58 1.85
CA GLN A 191 1.79 7.52 1.49
C GLN A 191 1.12 6.37 0.73
N ILE A 192 -0.08 5.95 1.15
CA ILE A 192 -0.83 4.90 0.45
C ILE A 192 -1.25 5.38 -0.96
N GLY A 193 -1.71 6.62 -1.09
CA GLY A 193 -2.09 7.18 -2.39
C GLY A 193 -0.94 7.26 -3.40
N GLN A 194 0.30 7.35 -2.93
CA GLN A 194 1.49 7.30 -3.80
C GLN A 194 1.84 5.89 -4.28
N LEU A 195 1.35 4.84 -3.60
CA LEU A 195 1.60 3.44 -3.95
C LEU A 195 0.58 2.91 -4.96
N ILE A 196 -0.68 3.34 -4.84
CA ILE A 196 -1.77 2.89 -5.71
C ILE A 196 -1.58 3.52 -7.10
N ASN A 197 -1.31 2.68 -8.11
CA ASN A 197 -1.28 3.11 -9.50
C ASN A 197 -2.67 3.66 -9.87
N GLU A 198 -2.71 4.73 -10.67
CA GLU A 198 -3.97 5.34 -11.11
C GLU A 198 -4.85 5.92 -9.99
N ASP A 199 -4.27 6.39 -8.88
CA ASP A 199 -4.99 7.35 -8.04
C ASP A 199 -5.11 8.70 -8.78
N GLU A 200 -6.04 8.77 -9.73
CA GLU A 200 -6.34 9.97 -10.52
C GLU A 200 -6.65 11.18 -9.62
N ALA A 201 -7.17 10.94 -8.40
CA ALA A 201 -7.48 11.98 -7.42
C ALA A 201 -6.23 12.55 -6.73
N TYR A 202 -5.07 11.90 -6.85
CA TYR A 202 -3.79 12.43 -6.38
C TYR A 202 -3.24 13.54 -7.30
N SER A 203 -3.64 13.55 -8.59
CA SER A 203 -3.20 14.57 -9.56
C SER A 203 -3.97 15.89 -9.49
N LEU A 204 -4.98 15.99 -8.62
CA LEU A 204 -5.91 17.12 -8.51
C LEU A 204 -5.82 17.88 -7.17
N ILE A 205 -4.77 17.65 -6.38
CA ILE A 205 -4.48 18.42 -5.15
C ILE A 205 -3.33 19.39 -5.38
#